data_AF-A0A101GER6-F1
#
_entry.id   AF-A0A101GER6-F1
#
_cell.length_a   1.000
_cell.length_b   1.000
_cell.length_c   1.000
_cell.angle_alpha   90.00
_cell.angle_beta   90.00
_cell.angle_gamma   90.00
#
_symmetry.space_group_name_H-M   'P 1'
#
loop_
_entity.id
_entity.type
_entity.pdbx_description
1 polymer ?
#
loop_
_entity_poly.entity_id
_entity_poly.type
_entity_poly.pdbx_seq_one_letter_code
_entity_poly.pdbx_strand_id
1 'polypeptide(L)' 'MSSAGTGKKSYTKKELNKFLIPSLVGAVAFLLPIPQEKTINTPLGIAIDIGKSILGDYLPLLAMIFVCAGALFTLYAVI' A
#
# COMPACT_ATOMS: atom_id res chain seq x y z
N MET A 1 27.62 18.94 25.50
CA MET A 1 27.50 17.51 25.84
C MET A 1 26.53 17.39 27.00
N SER A 2 25.26 17.04 26.76
CA SER A 2 24.31 16.74 27.83
C SER A 2 23.13 15.92 27.32
N SER A 3 23.10 14.67 27.81
CA SER A 3 21.96 13.78 28.05
C SER A 3 21.02 13.44 26.89
N ALA A 4 21.30 12.29 26.26
CA ALA A 4 20.33 11.49 25.52
C ALA A 4 19.23 11.01 26.48
N GLY A 5 18.08 11.68 26.48
CA GLY A 5 16.91 11.26 27.22
C GLY A 5 16.26 10.03 26.60
N THR A 6 16.52 8.86 27.15
CA THR A 6 15.78 7.61 26.91
C THR A 6 14.40 7.66 27.58
N GLY A 7 13.53 8.56 27.11
CA GLY A 7 12.12 8.57 27.47
C GLY A 7 11.43 7.38 26.81
N LYS A 8 10.96 6.39 27.58
CA LYS A 8 10.05 5.34 27.08
C LYS A 8 8.79 6.04 26.56
N LYS A 9 8.69 6.27 25.24
CA LYS A 9 7.45 6.71 24.61
C LYS A 9 6.39 5.65 24.88
N SER A 10 5.47 5.96 25.78
CA SER A 10 4.29 5.12 26.03
C SER A 10 3.32 5.36 24.87
N TYR A 11 3.19 4.38 23.99
CA TYR A 11 2.22 4.46 22.90
C TYR A 11 0.81 4.38 23.45
N THR A 12 -0.04 5.31 23.05
CA THR A 12 -1.44 5.25 23.47
C THR A 12 -2.17 4.15 22.71
N LYS A 13 -3.21 3.54 23.29
CA LYS A 13 -3.99 2.46 22.64
C LYS A 13 -4.53 2.86 21.27
N LYS A 14 -4.82 4.15 21.09
CA LYS A 14 -5.27 4.75 19.81
C LYS A 14 -4.17 4.75 18.74
N GLU A 15 -2.92 5.00 19.11
CA GLU A 15 -1.77 4.94 18.19
C GLU A 15 -1.45 3.50 17.82
N LEU A 16 -1.50 2.59 18.81
CA LEU A 16 -1.31 1.16 18.57
C LEU A 16 -2.37 0.61 17.63
N ASN A 17 -3.65 0.94 17.79
CA ASN A 17 -4.71 0.45 16.90
C ASN A 17 -4.59 1.01 15.47
N LYS A 18 -4.14 2.28 15.33
CA LYS A 18 -3.86 2.88 14.02
C LYS A 18 -2.72 2.19 13.28
N PHE A 19 -1.83 1.52 13.99
CA PHE A 19 -0.79 0.68 13.40
C PHE A 19 -1.30 -0.75 13.18
N LEU A 20 -1.84 -1.37 14.22
CA LEU A 20 -2.18 -2.78 14.25
C LEU A 20 -3.24 -3.17 13.22
N ILE A 21 -4.28 -2.35 13.05
CA ILE A 21 -5.38 -2.64 12.13
C ILE A 21 -4.87 -2.69 10.68
N PRO A 22 -4.24 -1.63 10.12
CA PRO A 22 -3.73 -1.69 8.75
C PRO A 22 -2.62 -2.74 8.59
N SER A 23 -1.78 -2.96 9.60
CA SER A 23 -0.76 -4.02 9.56
C SER A 23 -1.37 -5.41 9.47
N LEU A 24 -2.43 -5.69 10.25
CA LEU A 24 -3.11 -6.99 10.23
C LEU A 24 -3.84 -7.20 8.90
N VAL A 25 -4.51 -6.16 8.38
CA VAL A 25 -5.14 -6.21 7.05
C VAL A 25 -4.10 -6.50 5.97
N GLY A 26 -2.94 -5.85 6.02
CA GLY A 26 -1.82 -6.15 5.14
C GLY A 26 -1.35 -7.59 5.30
N ALA A 27 -1.09 -8.05 6.53
CA ALA A 27 -0.67 -9.42 6.78
C ALA A 27 -1.67 -10.44 6.20
N VAL A 28 -2.97 -10.24 6.41
CA VAL A 28 -4.01 -11.10 5.82
C VAL A 28 -3.97 -11.06 4.30
N ALA A 29 -3.90 -9.87 3.70
CA ALA A 29 -3.97 -9.69 2.25
C ALA A 29 -2.73 -10.22 1.51
N PHE A 30 -1.55 -10.18 2.15
CA PHE A 30 -0.26 -10.54 1.55
C PHE A 30 0.29 -11.89 1.99
N LEU A 31 -0.02 -12.37 3.21
CA LEU A 31 0.62 -13.57 3.78
C LEU A 31 -0.29 -14.80 3.81
N LEU A 32 -1.61 -14.67 3.67
CA LEU A 32 -2.48 -15.84 3.63
C LEU A 32 -2.48 -16.47 2.23
N PRO A 33 -1.90 -17.68 2.06
CA PRO A 33 -2.01 -18.39 0.80
C PRO A 33 -3.41 -18.97 0.64
N ILE A 34 -4.03 -18.72 -0.50
CA ILE A 34 -5.29 -19.31 -0.95
C ILE A 34 -4.97 -20.22 -2.14
N PRO A 35 -5.19 -21.54 -2.02
CA PRO A 35 -4.99 -22.44 -3.14
C PRO A 35 -6.05 -22.20 -4.22
N GLN A 36 -5.62 -21.97 -5.45
CA GLN A 36 -6.50 -21.85 -6.62
C GLN A 36 -6.03 -22.84 -7.69
N GLU A 37 -6.78 -23.92 -7.94
CA GLU A 37 -6.61 -24.87 -9.06
C GLU A 37 -5.14 -25.27 -9.39
N LYS A 38 -4.38 -24.40 -10.07
CA LYS A 38 -3.00 -24.59 -10.54
C LYS A 38 -1.95 -23.68 -9.88
N THR A 39 -2.33 -22.76 -9.00
CA THR A 39 -1.43 -21.78 -8.35
C THR A 39 -1.81 -21.49 -6.90
N ILE A 40 -0.86 -21.02 -6.11
CA ILE A 40 -1.12 -20.48 -4.77
C ILE A 40 -1.06 -18.96 -4.88
N ASN A 41 -2.19 -18.30 -4.64
CA ASN A 41 -2.31 -16.84 -4.69
C ASN A 41 -2.68 -16.31 -3.32
N THR A 42 -2.41 -15.03 -3.10
CA THR A 42 -2.85 -14.33 -1.88
C THR A 42 -4.18 -13.62 -2.16
N PRO A 43 -4.95 -13.21 -1.13
CA PRO A 43 -6.15 -12.40 -1.34
C PRO A 43 -5.89 -11.17 -2.21
N LEU A 44 -4.75 -10.51 -2.03
CA LEU A 44 -4.37 -9.38 -2.88
C LEU A 44 -4.02 -9.82 -4.30
N GLY A 45 -3.32 -10.95 -4.47
CA GLY A 45 -3.02 -11.51 -5.79
C GLY A 45 -4.29 -11.75 -6.61
N ILE A 46 -5.33 -12.30 -5.98
CA ILE A 46 -6.65 -12.49 -6.60
C ILE A 46 -7.26 -11.14 -7.02
N ALA A 47 -7.23 -10.14 -6.14
CA ALA A 47 -7.74 -8.81 -6.46
C ALA A 47 -6.98 -8.14 -7.63
N ILE A 48 -5.66 -8.34 -7.69
CA ILE A 48 -4.81 -7.84 -8.77
C ILE A 48 -5.15 -8.53 -10.09
N ASP A 49 -5.35 -9.85 -10.10
CA ASP A 49 -5.70 -10.60 -11.31
C ASP A 49 -7.07 -10.17 -11.86
N ILE A 50 -8.04 -9.90 -10.98
CA ILE A 50 -9.32 -9.29 -11.37
C ILE A 50 -9.08 -7.92 -12.01
N GLY A 51 -8.30 -7.05 -11.37
CA GLY A 51 -7.98 -5.72 -11.91
C GLY A 51 -7.28 -5.80 -13.28
N LYS A 52 -6.33 -6.72 -13.44
CA LYS A 52 -5.64 -6.96 -14.71
C LYS A 52 -6.58 -7.49 -15.79
N SER A 53 -7.55 -8.34 -15.44
CA SER A 53 -8.52 -8.85 -16.43
C SER A 53 -9.40 -7.75 -17.02
N ILE A 54 -9.64 -6.67 -16.26
CA ILE A 54 -10.49 -5.54 -16.70
C ILE A 54 -9.65 -4.47 -17.41
N LEU A 55 -8.44 -4.19 -16.92
CA LEU A 55 -7.69 -2.99 -17.28
C LEU A 55 -6.23 -3.25 -17.69
N GLY A 56 -5.80 -4.51 -17.76
CA GLY A 56 -4.40 -4.91 -17.91
C GLY A 56 -3.66 -4.22 -19.05
N ASP A 57 -4.27 -4.12 -20.23
CA ASP A 57 -3.65 -3.49 -21.40
C ASP A 57 -3.52 -1.96 -21.28
N TYR A 58 -4.40 -1.35 -20.49
CA TYR A 58 -4.44 0.10 -20.28
C TYR A 58 -3.71 0.54 -19.00
N LEU A 59 -3.32 -0.38 -18.12
CA LEU A 59 -2.61 -0.09 -16.86
C LEU A 59 -1.35 0.75 -17.07
N PRO A 60 -0.44 0.42 -18.00
CA PRO A 60 0.78 1.21 -18.23
C PRO A 60 0.47 2.62 -18.74
N LEU A 61 -0.51 2.75 -19.63
CA LEU A 61 -0.96 4.04 -20.17
C LEU A 61 -1.56 4.90 -19.06
N LEU A 62 -2.43 4.32 -18.22
CA LEU A 62 -3.04 5.03 -17.11
C LEU A 62 -2.00 5.47 -16.06
N ALA A 63 -1.03 4.61 -15.74
CA ALA A 63 0.08 4.96 -14.87
C ALA A 63 0.90 6.14 -15.43
N MET A 64 1.20 6.13 -16.73
CA MET A 64 1.88 7.24 -17.40
C MET A 64 1.08 8.54 -17.30
N ILE A 65 -0.23 8.49 -17.57
CA ILE A 65 -1.10 9.67 -17.45
C ILE A 65 -1.05 10.24 -16.03
N PHE A 66 -1.17 9.39 -15.00
CA PHE A 66 -1.13 9.86 -13.61
C PHE A 66 0.23 10.47 -13.25
N VAL A 67 1.34 9.89 -13.71
CA VAL A 67 2.68 10.43 -13.48
C VAL A 67 2.85 11.78 -14.18
N CYS A 68 2.50 11.87 -15.46
CA CYS A 68 2.59 13.13 -16.22
C CYS A 68 1.67 14.21 -15.63
N ALA A 69 0.44 13.86 -15.26
CA ALA A 69 -0.48 14.78 -14.59
C ALA A 69 0.08 15.23 -13.24
N GLY A 70 0.60 14.33 -12.42
CA GLY A 70 1.23 14.65 -11.14
C GLY A 70 2.43 15.59 -11.29
N ALA A 71 3.25 15.37 -12.33
CA ALA A 71 4.35 16.26 -12.67
C ALA A 71 3.86 17.66 -13.09
N LEU A 72 2.83 17.74 -13.94
CA LEU A 72 2.23 19.02 -14.33
C LEU A 72 1.61 19.75 -13.13
N PHE A 73 0.91 19.04 -12.25
CA PHE A 73 0.37 19.60 -11.01
C PHE A 73 1.47 20.13 -10.09
N THR A 74 2.58 19.39 -9.96
CA THR A 74 3.74 19.84 -9.18
C THR A 74 4.34 21.10 -9.78
N LEU A 75 4.49 21.15 -11.10
CA LEU A 75 5.00 22.33 -11.80
C LEU A 75 4.08 23.55 -11.59
N TYR A 76 2.76 23.35 -11.71
CA TYR A 76 1.78 24.41 -11.47
C TYR A 76 1.78 24.90 -10.02
N ALA A 77 1.94 24.01 -9.05
CA ALA A 77 1.95 24.38 -7.63
C ALA A 77 3.20 25.16 -7.19
N VAL A 78 4.30 25.06 -7.95
CA VAL A 78 5.58 25.72 -7.67
C VAL A 78 5.71 27.09 -8.36
N ILE A 79 4.93 27.33 -9.43
CA ILE A 79 4.85 28.61 -10.15
C ILE A 79 3.87 29.54 -9.44
#